data_AF-A0A8R1EQD1-F1
#
_entry.id   AF-A0A8R1EQD1-F1
#
_cell.length_a   1.000
_cell.length_b   1.000
_cell.length_c   1.000
_cell.angle_alpha   90.00
_cell.angle_beta   90.00
_cell.angle_gamma   90.00
#
_symmetry.space_group_name_H-M   'P 1'
#
loop_
_entity.id
_entity.type
_entity.pdbx_description
1 polymer ?
#
loop_
_entity_poly.entity_id
_entity_poly.type
_entity_poly.pdbx_seq_one_letter_code
_entity_poly.pdbx_strand_id
1 'polypeptide(L)' 'MSLSGMAIRRLITKGVIPMCQVAPLSTSAEGSTNLKEVLGKKIPAHNAKVKSFRSEHASTVVQNVTIDMVSP' A
#
# COMPACT_ATOMS: atom_id res chain seq x y z
N MET A 1 -0.67 -53.47 15.35
CA MET A 1 0.44 -53.18 16.28
C MET A 1 1.74 -53.56 15.61
N SER A 2 2.57 -52.58 15.24
CA SER A 2 4.03 -52.73 15.19
C SER A 2 4.63 -51.35 14.88
N LEU A 3 5.24 -50.72 15.89
CA LEU A 3 6.07 -49.54 15.72
C LEU A 3 7.43 -49.98 15.17
N SER A 4 7.82 -49.51 13.98
CA SER A 4 9.19 -49.70 13.48
C SER A 4 10.00 -48.42 13.62
N GLY A 5 10.78 -48.42 14.71
CA GLY A 5 12.11 -47.82 14.90
C GLY A 5 12.56 -46.61 14.07
N MET A 6 12.77 -45.49 14.78
CA MET A 6 13.58 -44.35 14.34
C MET A 6 15.02 -44.72 13.96
N ALA A 7 15.58 -43.99 12.98
CA ALA A 7 17.00 -43.59 13.01
C ALA A 7 17.22 -42.30 12.19
N ILE A 8 16.99 -41.12 12.80
CA ILE A 8 17.53 -39.87 12.29
C ILE A 8 18.94 -39.72 12.83
N ARG A 9 19.94 -40.19 12.06
CA ARG A 9 21.33 -39.79 12.28
C ARG A 9 21.57 -38.49 11.50
N ARG A 10 21.45 -37.35 12.18
CA ARG A 10 22.16 -36.14 11.78
C ARG A 10 22.74 -35.45 13.01
N LEU A 11 24.06 -35.48 13.05
CA LEU A 11 24.95 -34.79 13.97
C LEU A 11 24.64 -33.29 13.93
N ILE A 12 24.18 -32.71 15.05
CA ILE A 12 24.08 -31.26 15.22
C ILE A 12 25.25 -30.82 16.11
N THR A 13 26.31 -30.37 15.47
CA THR A 13 27.33 -29.52 16.08
C THR A 13 26.67 -28.18 16.46
N LYS A 14 26.92 -27.76 17.70
CA LYS A 14 26.44 -26.51 18.30
C LYS A 14 26.86 -25.31 17.44
N GLY A 15 25.89 -24.64 16.85
CA GLY A 15 26.07 -23.37 16.15
C GLY A 15 24.72 -22.67 16.06
N VAL A 16 24.41 -21.85 17.07
CA VAL A 16 23.18 -21.05 17.10
C VAL A 16 23.38 -19.90 16.12
N ILE A 17 22.89 -20.03 14.88
CA ILE A 17 22.82 -18.92 13.95
C ILE A 17 21.52 -18.17 14.28
N PRO A 18 21.55 -16.90 14.71
CA PRO A 18 20.34 -16.11 14.84
C PRO A 18 19.84 -15.82 13.42
N MET A 19 18.99 -16.71 12.89
CA MET A 19 18.28 -16.45 11.65
C MET A 19 17.27 -15.34 11.94
N CYS A 20 17.63 -14.11 11.57
CA CYS A 20 16.70 -12.99 11.58
C CYS A 20 15.59 -13.33 10.58
N GLN A 21 14.46 -13.84 11.08
CA GLN A 21 13.26 -14.04 10.30
C GLN A 21 12.74 -12.66 9.91
N VAL A 22 13.19 -12.17 8.77
CA VAL A 22 12.51 -11.06 8.10
C VAL A 22 11.09 -11.54 7.81
N ALA A 23 10.10 -10.88 8.40
CA ALA A 23 8.71 -11.16 8.10
C ALA A 23 8.53 -11.12 6.57
N PRO A 24 7.81 -12.08 5.95
CA PRO A 24 7.48 -11.97 4.55
C PRO A 24 6.76 -10.64 4.36
N LEU A 25 7.28 -9.82 3.45
CA LEU A 25 6.66 -8.58 3.02
C LEU A 25 5.24 -8.92 2.56
N SER A 26 4.23 -8.55 3.36
CA SER A 26 2.82 -8.71 3.01
C SER A 26 2.53 -7.82 1.80
N THR A 27 2.70 -8.35 0.60
CA THR A 27 2.11 -7.74 -0.59
C THR A 27 0.60 -7.85 -0.41
N SER A 28 -0.08 -6.73 -0.14
CA SER A 28 -1.54 -6.67 -0.06
C SER A 28 -2.14 -7.48 -1.20
N ALA A 29 -2.94 -8.50 -0.87
CA ALA A 29 -3.49 -9.48 -1.80
C ALA A 29 -4.52 -8.91 -2.80
N GLU A 30 -4.63 -7.58 -2.91
CA GLU A 30 -5.73 -6.89 -3.58
C GLU A 30 -5.27 -5.78 -4.56
N GLY A 31 -3.95 -5.58 -4.71
CA GLY A 31 -3.39 -4.52 -5.54
C GLY A 31 -2.17 -4.97 -6.35
N SER A 32 -2.13 -4.53 -7.61
CA SER A 32 -0.91 -4.62 -8.42
C SER A 32 0.18 -3.75 -7.79
N THR A 33 1.42 -4.25 -7.76
CA THR A 33 2.59 -3.44 -7.41
C THR A 33 3.04 -2.56 -8.57
N ASN A 34 2.47 -2.76 -9.76
CA ASN A 34 2.73 -1.93 -10.92
C ASN A 34 2.02 -0.58 -10.79
N LEU A 35 2.80 0.51 -10.74
CA LEU A 35 2.29 1.86 -10.56
C LEU A 35 1.30 2.27 -11.66
N LYS A 36 1.52 1.86 -12.92
CA LYS A 36 0.64 2.20 -14.04
C LYS A 36 -0.75 1.60 -13.85
N GLU A 37 -0.83 0.37 -13.38
CA GLU A 37 -2.10 -0.32 -13.15
C GLU A 37 -2.85 0.27 -11.96
N VAL A 38 -2.15 0.61 -10.88
CA VAL A 38 -2.75 1.29 -9.72
C VAL A 38 -3.30 2.65 -10.11
N LEU A 39 -2.55 3.45 -10.86
CA LEU A 39 -2.99 4.76 -11.34
C LEU A 39 -4.15 4.64 -12.33
N GLY A 40 -4.12 3.65 -13.23
CA GLY A 40 -5.20 3.37 -14.16
C GLY A 40 -6.55 3.15 -13.46
N LYS A 41 -6.54 2.55 -12.26
CA LYS A 41 -7.76 2.38 -11.44
C LYS A 41 -8.15 3.65 -10.67
N LYS A 42 -7.18 4.38 -10.11
CA LYS A 42 -7.45 5.52 -9.21
C LYS A 42 -7.83 6.81 -9.95
N ILE A 43 -7.24 7.08 -11.10
CA ILE A 43 -7.46 8.32 -11.85
C ILE A 43 -8.95 8.49 -12.25
N PRO A 44 -9.62 7.48 -12.85
CA PRO A 44 -11.03 7.63 -13.23
C PRO A 44 -11.95 7.89 -12.02
N ALA A 45 -11.73 7.17 -10.91
CA ALA A 45 -12.52 7.34 -9.69
C ALA A 45 -12.36 8.74 -9.08
N HIS A 46 -11.13 9.25 -9.04
CA HIS A 46 -10.86 10.60 -8.56
C HIS A 46 -11.46 11.67 -9.49
N ASN A 47 -11.37 11.49 -10.81
CA ASN A 47 -11.97 12.42 -11.76
C ASN A 47 -13.49 12.49 -11.64
N ALA A 48 -14.16 11.36 -11.39
CA ALA A 48 -15.59 11.34 -11.11
C ALA A 48 -15.94 12.13 -9.84
N LYS A 49 -15.15 11.96 -8.77
CA LYS A 49 -15.30 12.73 -7.52
C LYS A 49 -15.08 14.23 -7.72
N VAL A 50 -14.06 14.63 -8.50
CA VAL A 50 -13.83 16.05 -8.81
C VAL A 50 -14.98 16.62 -9.63
N LYS A 51 -15.52 15.85 -10.59
CA LYS A 51 -16.68 16.27 -11.38
C LYS A 51 -17.90 16.52 -10.48
N SER A 52 -18.23 15.60 -9.57
CA SER A 52 -19.37 15.75 -8.66
C SER A 52 -19.16 16.92 -7.68
N PHE A 53 -17.96 17.03 -7.11
CA PHE A 53 -17.61 18.14 -6.21
C PHE A 53 -17.77 19.49 -6.91
N ARG A 54 -17.27 19.62 -8.15
CA ARG A 54 -17.42 20.86 -8.91
C ARG A 54 -18.86 21.14 -9.31
N SER A 55 -19.66 20.12 -9.65
CA SER A 55 -21.09 20.36 -9.94
C SER A 55 -21.85 20.90 -8.72
N GLU A 56 -21.47 20.50 -7.51
CA GLU A 56 -22.13 20.93 -6.29
C GLU A 56 -21.59 22.28 -5.77
N HIS A 57 -20.28 22.52 -5.90
CA HIS A 57 -19.59 23.65 -5.24
C HIS A 57 -18.92 24.64 -6.19
N ALA A 58 -19.19 24.59 -7.50
CA ALA A 58 -18.55 25.50 -8.48
C ALA A 58 -18.69 26.98 -8.13
N SER A 59 -19.82 27.38 -7.52
CA SER A 59 -20.10 28.77 -7.16
C SER A 59 -19.83 29.07 -5.69
N THR A 60 -19.24 28.13 -4.93
CA THR A 60 -18.89 28.35 -3.53
C THR A 60 -17.73 29.34 -3.45
N VAL A 61 -18.00 30.52 -2.89
CA VAL A 61 -16.97 31.53 -2.62
C VAL A 61 -16.08 31.02 -1.50
N VAL A 62 -14.82 30.75 -1.81
CA VAL A 62 -13.82 30.26 -0.83
C VAL A 62 -13.07 31.42 -0.18
N GLN A 63 -12.84 32.49 -0.92
CA GLN A 63 -12.05 33.64 -0.47
C GLN A 63 -12.39 34.87 -1.32
N ASN A 64 -12.27 36.06 -0.72
CA ASN A 64 -12.30 37.33 -1.46
C ASN A 64 -10.88 37.75 -1.84
N VAL A 65 -10.67 38.21 -3.08
CA VAL A 65 -9.36 38.70 -3.52
C VAL A 65 -9.29 40.22 -3.34
N THR A 66 -8.31 40.70 -2.55
CA THR A 66 -8.08 42.13 -2.26
C THR A 66 -6.83 42.65 -3.00
N ILE A 67 -6.73 43.97 -3.14
CA ILE A 67 -5.62 44.64 -3.85
C ILE A 67 -4.27 44.32 -3.20
N ASP A 68 -4.22 44.23 -1.87
CA ASP A 68 -3.00 43.92 -1.12
C ASP A 68 -2.42 42.53 -1.43
N MET A 69 -3.24 41.59 -1.94
CA MET A 69 -2.77 40.26 -2.34
C MET A 69 -2.17 40.23 -3.75
N VAL A 70 -2.45 41.23 -4.58
CA VAL A 70 -1.97 41.33 -5.97
C VAL A 70 -0.96 42.45 -6.18
N SER A 71 -0.94 43.45 -5.30
CA SER A 71 0.00 44.56 -5.37
C SER A 71 1.37 44.14 -4.82
N PRO A 72 2.46 44.42 -5.54
CA PRO A 72 3.82 44.14 -5.08
C PRO A 72 4.22 44.95 -3.86
#